data_AF-A0A6N7HL48-F1
#
_entry.id   AF-A0A6N7HL48-F1
#
_cell.length_a   1.000
_cell.length_b   1.000
_cell.length_c   1.000
_cell.angle_alpha   90.00
_cell.angle_beta   90.00
_cell.angle_gamma   90.00
#
_symmetry.space_group_name_H-M   'P 1'
#
loop_
_entity.id
_entity.type
_entity.pdbx_description
1 polymer ?
#
loop_
_entity_poly.entity_id
_entity_poly.type
_entity_poly.pdbx_seq_one_letter_code
_entity_poly.pdbx_strand_id
1 'polypeptide(L)'
;MTEPQPVMDQAEQDQLTRQVGRALLTVAGADWKQVRAEYRSAGRHIEVDVFVTGPDGAPRMVRPPVEVVDGLGRLRQGMYRPGRGTWISAEYLLEPPSSFSAEFEPDVEPRWRRVPPPIGFADELRFFPRADEHIPDWLRQRAGLPPATGEQPPTPPGGQAVGTPTPDVGTPTPDVGTPTPGADTPTSGADTPGQPAGQPTPPGGAVRPGQPVPAHAGQPTPPGGSPQPGAQQAGQPTPPGGEPRPGFPGPGQQAPGQQRPAFQPGPQQPGTPPSGGPVPFQQPGGAPNQPSTPPGGPPSQPAW
;
A
#
# COMPACT_ATOMS: atom_id res chain seq x y z
N MET A 1 -9.99 8.66 27.85
CA MET A 1 -8.94 7.66 27.58
C MET A 1 -7.87 8.34 26.75
N THR A 2 -6.59 8.10 27.02
CA THR A 2 -5.50 8.66 26.20
C THR A 2 -5.36 7.81 24.94
N GLU A 3 -5.38 8.43 23.76
CA GLU A 3 -5.14 7.71 22.50
C GLU A 3 -3.70 7.15 22.45
N PRO A 4 -3.48 5.97 21.86
CA PRO A 4 -2.14 5.41 21.72
C PRO A 4 -1.30 6.29 20.80
N GLN A 5 -0.18 6.78 21.33
CA GLN A 5 0.76 7.62 20.59
C GLN A 5 1.54 6.82 19.53
N PRO A 6 1.97 7.45 18.42
CA PRO A 6 2.85 6.82 17.45
C PRO A 6 4.22 6.49 18.07
N VAL A 7 4.95 5.55 17.46
CA VAL A 7 6.31 5.18 17.88
C VAL A 7 7.34 6.29 17.58
N MET A 8 7.06 7.14 16.59
CA MET A 8 7.91 8.24 16.15
C MET A 8 7.28 9.61 16.51
N ASP A 9 8.09 10.51 17.07
CA ASP A 9 7.68 11.89 17.35
C ASP A 9 7.43 12.69 16.05
N GLN A 10 6.50 13.66 16.12
CA GLN A 10 6.10 14.48 14.96
C GLN A 10 7.28 15.15 14.25
N ALA A 11 8.29 15.62 15.01
CA ALA A 11 9.46 16.28 14.43
C ALA A 11 10.33 15.34 13.58
N GLU A 12 10.47 14.06 13.98
CA GLU A 12 11.18 13.06 13.17
C GLU A 12 10.32 12.67 11.95
N GLN A 13 9.01 12.47 12.13
CA GLN A 13 8.08 12.17 11.04
C GLN A 13 8.12 13.28 9.96
N ASP A 14 8.09 14.54 10.36
CA ASP A 14 8.22 15.70 9.48
C ASP A 14 9.58 15.74 8.77
N GLN A 15 10.66 15.46 9.49
CA GLN A 15 12.01 15.42 8.92
C GLN A 15 12.15 14.30 7.89
N LEU A 16 11.55 13.14 8.15
CA LEU A 16 11.60 11.98 7.26
C LEU A 16 10.70 12.20 6.02
N THR A 17 9.53 12.79 6.20
CA THR A 17 8.63 13.22 5.11
C THR A 17 9.36 14.18 4.17
N ARG A 18 10.04 15.21 4.70
CA ARG A 18 10.88 16.11 3.89
C ARG A 18 12.07 15.43 3.21
N GLN A 19 12.66 14.38 3.81
CA GLN A 19 13.72 13.59 3.17
C GLN A 19 13.19 12.80 1.96
N VAL A 20 12.01 12.18 2.08
CA VAL A 20 11.32 11.51 0.96
C VAL A 20 11.04 12.51 -0.17
N GLY A 21 10.50 13.69 0.14
CA GLY A 21 10.28 14.75 -0.85
C GLY A 21 11.57 15.17 -1.59
N ARG A 22 12.68 15.34 -0.86
CA ARG A 22 13.99 15.66 -1.46
C ARG A 22 14.54 14.53 -2.33
N ALA A 23 14.31 13.27 -1.95
CA ALA A 23 14.70 12.12 -2.76
C ALA A 23 13.89 12.03 -4.06
N LEU A 24 12.58 12.30 -4.03
CA LEU A 24 11.73 12.35 -5.23
C LEU A 24 12.20 13.41 -6.24
N LEU A 25 12.69 14.57 -5.78
CA LEU A 25 13.22 15.61 -6.66
C LEU A 25 14.46 15.16 -7.47
N THR A 26 15.18 14.10 -7.05
CA THR A 26 16.34 13.58 -7.81
C THR A 26 15.96 12.97 -9.16
N VAL A 27 14.71 12.52 -9.32
CA VAL A 27 14.19 11.92 -10.57
C VAL A 27 13.21 12.82 -11.32
N ALA A 28 12.91 14.01 -10.80
CA ALA A 28 11.94 14.94 -11.40
C ALA A 28 12.41 15.52 -12.75
N GLY A 29 13.72 15.71 -12.94
CA GLY A 29 14.27 16.34 -14.13
C GLY A 29 14.07 17.87 -14.16
N ALA A 30 14.25 18.46 -15.35
CA ALA A 30 13.98 19.88 -15.59
C ALA A 30 12.49 20.12 -15.91
N ASP A 31 12.00 21.32 -15.60
CA ASP A 31 10.65 21.81 -15.96
C ASP A 31 9.47 20.89 -15.55
N TRP A 32 9.68 20.09 -14.51
CA TRP A 32 8.64 19.24 -13.93
C TRP A 32 7.50 20.08 -13.35
N LYS A 33 6.26 19.59 -13.50
CA LYS A 33 5.05 20.20 -12.94
C LYS A 33 4.52 19.46 -11.72
N GLN A 34 4.72 18.15 -11.67
CA GLN A 34 4.26 17.33 -10.56
C GLN A 34 5.15 16.08 -10.44
N VAL A 35 5.44 15.65 -9.21
CA VAL A 35 5.92 14.29 -8.93
C VAL A 35 4.94 13.64 -7.97
N ARG A 36 4.45 12.45 -8.30
CA ARG A 36 3.60 11.64 -7.41
C ARG A 36 4.29 10.33 -7.08
N ALA A 37 4.35 9.96 -5.81
CA ALA A 37 4.72 8.62 -5.38
C ALA A 37 3.51 7.91 -4.77
N GLU A 38 3.27 6.67 -5.18
CA GLU A 38 2.22 5.82 -4.63
C GLU A 38 2.90 4.63 -3.96
N TYR A 39 2.72 4.50 -2.65
CA TYR A 39 3.25 3.38 -1.86
C TYR A 39 2.10 2.49 -1.40
N ARG A 40 2.29 1.17 -1.45
CA ARG A 40 1.33 0.16 -0.95
C ARG A 40 2.11 -0.95 -0.25
N SER A 41 1.71 -1.37 0.94
CA SER A 41 2.36 -2.47 1.66
C SER A 41 1.41 -3.29 2.52
N ALA A 42 1.59 -4.61 2.47
CA ALA A 42 0.95 -5.56 3.36
C ALA A 42 2.00 -6.61 3.76
N GLY A 43 2.38 -6.60 5.04
CA GLY A 43 3.38 -7.50 5.60
C GLY A 43 4.74 -7.26 4.96
N ARG A 44 5.21 -8.22 4.14
CA ARG A 44 6.47 -8.14 3.39
C ARG A 44 6.30 -7.75 1.92
N HIS A 45 5.07 -7.66 1.41
CA HIS A 45 4.83 -7.18 0.05
C HIS A 45 4.85 -5.65 0.06
N ILE A 46 5.67 -5.05 -0.80
CA ILE A 46 5.82 -3.61 -0.95
C ILE A 46 5.76 -3.28 -2.44
N GLU A 47 4.90 -2.35 -2.81
CA GLU A 47 4.86 -1.73 -4.14
C GLU A 47 5.09 -0.23 -3.98
N VAL A 48 6.03 0.30 -4.76
CA VAL A 48 6.21 1.74 -4.92
C VAL A 48 6.17 2.07 -6.40
N ASP A 49 5.39 3.10 -6.75
CA ASP A 49 5.36 3.73 -8.07
C ASP A 49 5.76 5.18 -7.91
N VAL A 50 6.51 5.72 -8.87
CA VAL A 50 6.77 7.16 -8.97
C VAL A 50 6.42 7.61 -10.37
N PHE A 51 5.60 8.66 -10.46
CA PHE A 51 5.18 9.30 -11.69
C PHE A 51 5.69 10.73 -11.74
N VAL A 52 6.32 11.11 -12.85
CA VAL A 52 6.78 12.48 -13.10
C VAL A 52 5.96 13.05 -14.25
N THR A 53 5.34 14.21 -14.02
CA THR A 53 4.56 14.95 -15.01
C THR A 53 5.36 16.18 -15.45
N GLY A 54 5.71 16.23 -16.73
CA GLY A 54 6.46 17.33 -17.34
C GLY A 54 5.56 18.47 -17.86
N PRO A 55 6.12 19.40 -18.65
CA PRO A 55 5.36 20.50 -19.24
C PRO A 55 4.17 20.07 -20.10
N ASP A 56 4.27 18.89 -20.72
CA ASP A 56 3.27 18.27 -21.59
C ASP A 56 2.07 17.66 -20.84
N GLY A 57 2.11 17.61 -19.50
CA GLY A 57 1.00 17.13 -18.68
C GLY A 57 0.82 15.60 -18.67
N ALA A 58 1.66 14.85 -19.38
CA ALA A 58 1.60 13.39 -19.40
C ALA A 58 2.42 12.77 -18.25
N PRO A 59 1.81 12.02 -17.33
CA PRO A 59 2.53 11.35 -16.25
C PRO A 59 3.36 10.18 -16.80
N ARG A 60 4.64 10.14 -16.47
CA ARG A 60 5.58 9.09 -16.85
C ARG A 60 6.01 8.31 -15.62
N MET A 61 5.81 7.00 -15.62
CA MET A 61 6.34 6.15 -14.56
C MET A 61 7.87 6.09 -14.66
N VAL A 62 8.55 6.40 -13.56
CA VAL A 62 10.01 6.33 -13.41
C VAL A 62 10.37 5.30 -12.33
N ARG A 63 11.62 4.87 -12.30
CA ARG A 63 12.11 3.99 -11.23
C ARG A 63 12.12 4.77 -9.90
N PRO A 64 11.48 4.27 -8.82
CA PRO A 64 11.58 4.90 -7.51
C PRO A 64 13.04 4.95 -7.02
N PRO A 65 13.52 6.11 -6.49
CA PRO A 65 14.77 6.17 -5.74
C PRO A 65 14.71 5.24 -4.52
N VAL A 66 15.84 4.65 -4.12
CA VAL A 66 15.86 3.71 -2.98
C VAL A 66 15.52 4.44 -1.67
N GLU A 67 15.95 5.69 -1.54
CA GLU A 67 15.70 6.58 -0.41
C GLU A 67 14.22 6.91 -0.24
N VAL A 68 13.42 6.87 -1.33
CA VAL A 68 11.96 7.03 -1.27
C VAL A 68 11.31 5.77 -0.72
N VAL A 69 11.73 4.60 -1.17
CA VAL A 69 11.23 3.30 -0.69
C VAL A 69 11.55 3.12 0.79
N ASP A 70 12.81 3.34 1.18
CA ASP A 70 13.29 3.22 2.56
C ASP A 70 12.67 4.30 3.46
N GLY A 71 12.54 5.53 2.97
CA GLY A 71 11.96 6.64 3.73
C GLY A 71 10.46 6.44 4.02
N LEU A 72 9.68 6.00 3.03
CA LEU A 72 8.26 5.65 3.22
C LEU A 72 8.10 4.39 4.09
N GLY A 73 8.98 3.39 3.93
CA GLY A 73 9.03 2.23 4.82
C GLY A 73 9.32 2.60 6.28
N ARG A 74 10.24 3.54 6.52
CA ARG A 74 10.53 4.07 7.86
C ARG A 74 9.39 4.91 8.43
N LEU A 75 8.72 5.74 7.62
CA LEU A 75 7.51 6.47 8.04
C LEU A 75 6.42 5.48 8.49
N ARG A 76 6.23 4.40 7.74
CA ARG A 76 5.26 3.34 8.06
C ARG A 76 5.51 2.69 9.42
N GLN A 77 6.78 2.42 9.73
CA GLN A 77 7.20 1.88 11.04
C GLN A 77 6.99 2.91 12.16
N GLY A 78 7.40 4.16 11.95
CA GLY A 78 7.26 5.22 12.95
C GLY A 78 5.82 5.61 13.26
N MET A 79 4.96 5.61 12.25
CA MET A 79 3.53 5.96 12.38
C MET A 79 2.66 4.82 12.93
N TYR A 80 3.24 3.65 13.22
CA TYR A 80 2.54 2.59 13.94
C TYR A 80 2.04 3.07 15.30
N ARG A 81 0.78 2.76 15.61
CA ARG A 81 0.14 3.00 16.90
C ARG A 81 -0.43 1.68 17.42
N PRO A 82 -0.05 1.22 18.63
CA PRO A 82 -0.57 -0.01 19.21
C PRO A 82 -2.10 -0.07 19.20
N GLY A 83 -2.67 -1.17 18.68
CA GLY A 83 -4.12 -1.35 18.56
C GLY A 83 -4.77 -0.62 17.38
N ARG A 84 -4.16 0.43 16.82
CA ARG A 84 -4.60 1.05 15.55
C ARG A 84 -3.90 0.47 14.32
N GLY A 85 -2.69 -0.05 14.48
CA GLY A 85 -1.83 -0.47 13.37
C GLY A 85 -1.11 0.71 12.72
N THR A 86 -0.81 0.57 11.43
CA THR A 86 -0.22 1.61 10.58
C THR A 86 -0.96 1.65 9.22
N TRP A 87 -0.62 2.62 8.39
CA TRP A 87 -1.23 2.82 7.08
C TRP A 87 -0.84 1.75 6.06
N ILE A 88 -1.74 1.42 5.12
CA ILE A 88 -1.54 0.37 4.10
C ILE A 88 -1.08 0.99 2.78
N SER A 89 -1.59 2.16 2.44
CA SER A 89 -1.13 2.96 1.29
C SER A 89 -0.80 4.40 1.67
N ALA A 90 0.04 5.02 0.86
CA ALA A 90 0.28 6.46 0.92
C ALA A 90 0.39 7.06 -0.49
N GLU A 91 -0.13 8.27 -0.66
CA GLU A 91 0.09 9.10 -1.83
C GLU A 91 0.92 10.32 -1.42
N TYR A 92 2.11 10.46 -2.00
CA TYR A 92 2.98 11.63 -1.81
C TYR A 92 2.94 12.46 -3.07
N LEU A 93 2.54 13.73 -2.96
CA LEU A 93 2.46 14.68 -4.06
C LEU A 93 3.50 15.80 -3.87
N LEU A 94 4.19 16.17 -4.94
CA LEU A 94 5.07 17.34 -5.03
C LEU A 94 4.63 18.21 -6.19
N GLU A 95 4.63 19.53 -5.97
CA GLU A 95 4.37 20.55 -6.99
C GLU A 95 5.35 21.74 -6.80
N PRO A 96 5.84 22.37 -7.88
CA PRO A 96 6.67 23.57 -7.77
C PRO A 96 5.90 24.75 -7.15
N PRO A 97 6.59 25.72 -6.50
CA PRO A 97 8.03 25.77 -6.29
C PRO A 97 8.53 24.90 -5.12
N SER A 98 7.64 24.56 -4.17
CA SER A 98 7.98 23.79 -2.97
C SER A 98 6.76 23.25 -2.22
N SER A 99 5.64 23.03 -2.91
CA SER A 99 4.43 22.45 -2.31
C SER A 99 4.56 20.94 -2.22
N PHE A 100 4.08 20.35 -1.12
CA PHE A 100 3.94 18.90 -1.02
C PHE A 100 2.73 18.52 -0.17
N SER A 101 2.13 17.37 -0.49
CA SER A 101 1.15 16.67 0.35
C SER A 101 1.62 15.23 0.56
N ALA A 102 1.25 14.64 1.69
CA ALA A 102 1.49 13.24 1.99
C ALA A 102 0.26 12.69 2.72
N GLU A 103 -0.55 11.92 1.99
CA GLU A 103 -1.78 11.31 2.49
C GLU A 103 -1.50 9.84 2.84
N PHE A 104 -1.95 9.41 4.02
CA PHE A 104 -1.68 8.09 4.57
C PHE A 104 -3.00 7.40 4.90
N GLU A 105 -3.26 6.27 4.24
CA GLU A 105 -4.55 5.60 4.23
C GLU A 105 -4.44 4.23 4.93
N PRO A 106 -5.00 4.08 6.14
CA PRO A 106 -4.96 2.83 6.90
C PRO A 106 -6.09 1.86 6.61
N ASP A 107 -7.25 2.33 6.15
CA ASP A 107 -8.51 1.58 6.26
C ASP A 107 -9.20 1.32 4.91
N VAL A 108 -8.78 1.98 3.82
CA VAL A 108 -9.23 1.67 2.44
C VAL A 108 -8.29 0.66 1.75
N GLU A 109 -8.85 -0.31 1.01
CA GLU A 109 -8.06 -1.26 0.21
C GLU A 109 -7.40 -0.55 -0.99
N PRO A 110 -6.06 -0.55 -1.12
CA PRO A 110 -5.41 0.06 -2.27
C PRO A 110 -5.52 -0.82 -3.52
N ARG A 111 -5.45 -0.18 -4.69
CA ARG A 111 -5.34 -0.88 -5.98
C ARG A 111 -3.95 -1.47 -6.15
N TRP A 112 -3.77 -2.75 -5.81
CA TRP A 112 -2.52 -3.50 -6.03
C TRP A 112 -2.23 -3.72 -7.52
N ARG A 113 -0.97 -3.57 -7.95
CA ARG A 113 -0.53 -4.09 -9.27
C ARG A 113 -0.41 -5.60 -9.25
N ARG A 114 0.06 -6.16 -8.12
CA ARG A 114 0.08 -7.60 -7.86
C ARG A 114 -0.43 -7.85 -6.45
N VAL A 115 -1.67 -8.34 -6.36
CA VAL A 115 -2.32 -8.64 -5.07
C VAL A 115 -1.41 -9.51 -4.20
N PRO A 116 -1.10 -9.10 -2.95
CA PRO A 116 -0.33 -9.92 -2.02
C PRO A 116 -0.98 -11.29 -1.79
N PRO A 117 -0.21 -12.35 -1.51
CA PRO A 117 -0.78 -13.61 -1.05
C PRO A 117 -1.45 -13.42 0.33
N PRO A 118 -2.44 -14.25 0.72
CA PRO A 118 -3.13 -14.12 2.03
C PRO A 118 -2.20 -14.03 3.23
N ILE A 119 -1.09 -14.78 3.22
CA ILE A 119 -0.04 -14.73 4.25
C ILE A 119 0.60 -13.33 4.42
N GLY A 120 0.63 -12.50 3.37
CA GLY A 120 1.11 -11.12 3.45
C GLY A 120 0.17 -10.22 4.27
N PHE A 121 -1.14 -10.46 4.19
CA PHE A 121 -2.14 -9.74 5.00
C PHE A 121 -2.20 -10.27 6.45
N ALA A 122 -1.93 -11.55 6.66
CA ALA A 122 -1.73 -12.09 8.01
C ALA A 122 -0.44 -11.57 8.66
N ASP A 123 0.67 -11.51 7.91
CA ASP A 123 1.94 -10.90 8.35
C ASP A 123 1.77 -9.40 8.64
N GLU A 124 0.93 -8.69 7.89
CA GLU A 124 0.59 -7.28 8.15
C GLU A 124 0.02 -7.08 9.56
N LEU A 125 -1.03 -7.83 9.91
CA LEU A 125 -1.66 -7.77 11.23
C LEU A 125 -0.73 -8.29 12.36
N ARG A 126 0.26 -9.12 12.02
CA ARG A 126 1.29 -9.57 12.95
C ARG A 126 2.37 -8.51 13.21
N PHE A 127 2.80 -7.77 12.20
CA PHE A 127 3.82 -6.72 12.33
C PHE A 127 3.23 -5.42 12.88
N PHE A 128 1.98 -5.12 12.54
CA PHE A 128 1.26 -3.92 12.99
C PHE A 128 -0.08 -4.30 13.65
N PRO A 129 -0.06 -4.89 14.86
CA PRO A 129 -1.25 -5.30 15.58
C PRO A 129 -2.34 -4.23 15.65
N ARG A 130 -3.53 -4.61 15.18
CA ARG A 130 -4.77 -3.84 15.26
C ARG A 130 -5.75 -4.53 16.23
N ALA A 131 -6.53 -3.74 16.95
CA ALA A 131 -7.71 -4.20 17.67
C ALA A 131 -8.81 -4.61 16.66
N ASP A 132 -9.75 -5.48 17.07
CA ASP A 132 -10.71 -6.10 16.14
C ASP A 132 -11.58 -5.04 15.43
N GLU A 133 -11.94 -3.98 16.16
CA GLU A 133 -12.68 -2.79 15.71
C GLU A 133 -11.88 -1.87 14.76
N HIS A 134 -10.60 -2.16 14.52
CA HIS A 134 -9.68 -1.38 13.67
C HIS A 134 -9.07 -2.21 12.53
N ILE A 135 -9.53 -3.45 12.37
CA ILE A 135 -9.27 -4.27 11.17
C ILE A 135 -10.46 -4.06 10.20
N PRO A 136 -10.29 -3.32 9.09
CA PRO A 136 -11.35 -3.15 8.11
C PRO A 136 -11.70 -4.48 7.43
N ASP A 137 -12.95 -4.64 6.98
CA ASP A 137 -13.48 -5.94 6.53
C ASP A 137 -12.72 -6.55 5.35
N TRP A 138 -12.24 -5.71 4.42
CA TRP A 138 -11.40 -6.18 3.32
C TRP A 138 -10.09 -6.80 3.84
N LEU A 139 -9.45 -6.22 4.85
CA LEU A 139 -8.19 -6.71 5.41
C LEU A 139 -8.42 -8.00 6.19
N ARG A 140 -9.52 -8.05 6.96
CA ARG A 140 -10.03 -9.24 7.65
C ARG A 140 -10.24 -10.40 6.68
N GLN A 141 -10.98 -10.17 5.59
CA GLN A 141 -11.23 -11.16 4.54
C GLN A 141 -9.93 -11.61 3.86
N ARG A 142 -9.03 -10.68 3.50
CA ARG A 142 -7.74 -10.95 2.86
C ARG A 142 -6.77 -11.73 3.75
N ALA A 143 -6.79 -11.50 5.06
CA ALA A 143 -5.99 -12.20 6.05
C ALA A 143 -6.57 -13.58 6.46
N GLY A 144 -7.80 -13.91 6.03
CA GLY A 144 -8.47 -15.15 6.40
C GLY A 144 -9.02 -15.17 7.83
N LEU A 145 -9.27 -14.00 8.41
CA LEU A 145 -9.89 -13.86 9.74
C LEU A 145 -11.42 -14.03 9.66
N PRO A 146 -12.08 -14.50 10.74
CA PRO A 146 -13.53 -14.49 10.83
C PRO A 146 -14.09 -13.06 10.78
N PRO A 147 -15.37 -12.87 10.37
CA PRO A 147 -16.05 -11.57 10.39
C PRO A 147 -15.98 -10.92 11.78
N ALA A 148 -16.03 -9.58 11.82
CA ALA A 148 -15.93 -8.82 13.08
C ALA A 148 -17.03 -9.24 14.06
N THR A 149 -16.68 -9.37 15.34
CA THR A 149 -17.64 -9.83 16.37
C THR A 149 -18.56 -8.68 16.78
N GLY A 150 -19.52 -8.40 15.90
CA GLY A 150 -20.47 -7.27 15.99
C GLY A 150 -21.48 -7.27 14.85
N GLU A 151 -21.10 -7.81 13.70
CA GLU A 151 -22.00 -7.98 12.54
C GLU A 151 -22.91 -9.21 12.72
N GLN A 152 -23.72 -9.23 13.78
CA GLN A 152 -24.88 -10.13 13.81
C GLN A 152 -25.80 -9.72 12.65
N PRO A 153 -26.13 -10.62 11.69
CA PRO A 153 -27.21 -10.34 10.75
C PRO A 153 -28.46 -10.02 11.56
N PRO A 154 -29.30 -9.05 11.14
CA PRO A 154 -30.36 -8.50 11.97
C PRO A 154 -31.30 -9.63 12.41
N THR A 155 -31.19 -10.00 13.69
CA THR A 155 -32.08 -10.97 14.32
C THR A 155 -33.50 -10.41 14.18
N PRO A 156 -34.42 -11.07 13.46
CA PRO A 156 -35.76 -10.53 13.27
C PRO A 156 -36.43 -10.36 14.64
N PRO A 157 -37.06 -9.21 14.93
CA PRO A 157 -37.68 -8.97 16.22
C PRO A 157 -39.00 -9.77 16.33
N GLY A 158 -38.91 -11.00 16.82
CA GLY A 158 -40.06 -11.89 17.05
C GLY A 158 -39.60 -13.28 17.51
N GLY A 159 -40.02 -13.82 18.65
CA GLY A 159 -40.97 -13.29 19.64
C GLY A 159 -40.57 -13.61 21.08
N GLN A 160 -41.31 -13.00 22.01
CA GLN A 160 -41.10 -13.16 23.44
C GLN A 160 -41.30 -14.63 23.84
N ALA A 161 -40.30 -15.21 24.51
CA ALA A 161 -40.47 -16.49 25.19
C ALA A 161 -41.39 -16.27 26.41
N VAL A 162 -42.70 -16.46 26.21
CA VAL A 162 -43.68 -16.51 27.29
C VAL A 162 -43.31 -17.70 28.17
N GLY A 163 -43.02 -17.44 29.44
CA GLY A 163 -42.55 -18.46 30.38
C GLY A 163 -43.65 -19.47 30.74
N THR A 164 -43.24 -20.71 31.01
CA THR A 164 -44.07 -21.74 31.62
C THR A 164 -43.20 -22.48 32.65
N PRO A 165 -43.68 -22.75 33.88
CA PRO A 165 -42.81 -23.06 35.01
C PRO A 165 -42.36 -24.52 35.09
N THR A 166 -41.31 -24.73 35.88
CA THR A 166 -40.73 -26.00 36.31
C THR A 166 -41.76 -26.96 36.92
N PRO A 167 -41.77 -28.25 36.54
CA PRO A 167 -42.27 -29.34 37.39
C PRO A 167 -41.13 -30.03 38.15
N ASP A 168 -41.44 -30.44 39.38
CA ASP A 168 -40.51 -31.02 40.36
C ASP A 168 -40.24 -32.54 40.14
N VAL A 169 -39.32 -33.09 40.94
CA VAL A 169 -38.72 -34.43 40.87
C VAL A 169 -39.73 -35.60 40.87
N GLY A 170 -39.47 -36.62 40.03
CA GLY A 170 -40.14 -37.93 40.10
C GLY A 170 -39.54 -39.01 39.18
N THR A 171 -38.89 -40.02 39.77
CA THR A 171 -38.44 -41.31 39.16
C THR A 171 -38.93 -42.40 40.14
N PRO A 172 -39.45 -43.60 39.74
CA PRO A 172 -39.02 -44.53 38.67
C PRO A 172 -40.19 -44.99 37.76
N THR A 173 -40.09 -45.88 36.75
CA THR A 173 -39.55 -47.26 36.69
C THR A 173 -39.57 -47.75 35.21
N PRO A 174 -38.69 -48.66 34.74
CA PRO A 174 -38.74 -49.17 33.37
C PRO A 174 -39.67 -50.39 33.21
N ASP A 175 -40.30 -50.54 32.04
CA ASP A 175 -40.87 -51.81 31.57
C ASP A 175 -40.72 -51.95 30.03
N VAL A 176 -40.93 -53.16 29.50
CA VAL A 176 -40.44 -53.63 28.20
C VAL A 176 -41.59 -53.82 27.20
N GLY A 177 -41.43 -53.41 25.95
CA GLY A 177 -42.43 -53.67 24.91
C GLY A 177 -42.02 -53.34 23.47
N THR A 178 -41.85 -54.38 22.65
CA THR A 178 -41.77 -54.36 21.18
C THR A 178 -42.49 -55.65 20.75
N PRO A 179 -43.40 -55.71 19.74
CA PRO A 179 -43.11 -55.32 18.35
C PRO A 179 -44.25 -54.76 17.45
N THR A 180 -43.87 -54.54 16.19
CA THR A 180 -44.51 -54.26 14.86
C THR A 180 -45.85 -55.00 14.50
N PRO A 181 -46.45 -54.89 13.27
CA PRO A 181 -46.28 -53.98 12.09
C PRO A 181 -47.59 -53.52 11.36
N GLY A 182 -47.46 -52.72 10.26
CA GLY A 182 -48.46 -52.55 9.17
C GLY A 182 -49.20 -51.19 9.14
N ALA A 183 -49.75 -50.68 8.03
CA ALA A 183 -49.74 -51.11 6.62
C ALA A 183 -50.09 -49.92 5.66
N ASP A 184 -50.15 -50.20 4.36
CA ASP A 184 -50.34 -49.34 3.17
C ASP A 184 -51.43 -48.25 3.20
N THR A 185 -51.26 -47.18 2.39
CA THR A 185 -52.32 -46.45 1.64
C THR A 185 -51.69 -45.50 0.57
N PRO A 186 -52.43 -44.96 -0.44
CA PRO A 186 -51.96 -45.01 -1.83
C PRO A 186 -51.90 -43.63 -2.55
N THR A 187 -51.79 -43.67 -3.88
CA THR A 187 -51.57 -42.53 -4.80
C THR A 187 -52.85 -42.00 -5.50
N SER A 188 -52.69 -40.91 -6.26
CA SER A 188 -53.56 -40.29 -7.30
C SER A 188 -54.51 -39.13 -6.93
N GLY A 189 -54.54 -38.12 -7.83
CA GLY A 189 -55.43 -36.95 -7.83
C GLY A 189 -54.68 -35.61 -7.88
N ALA A 190 -53.85 -35.28 -8.88
CA ALA A 190 -54.19 -34.86 -10.24
C ALA A 190 -54.99 -33.54 -10.34
N ASP A 191 -54.33 -32.43 -10.71
CA ASP A 191 -54.78 -31.53 -11.81
C ASP A 191 -53.66 -30.58 -12.32
N THR A 192 -53.96 -29.79 -13.36
CA THR A 192 -53.02 -29.16 -14.33
C THR A 192 -53.58 -27.82 -14.89
N PRO A 193 -52.92 -27.05 -15.81
CA PRO A 193 -51.57 -27.13 -16.41
C PRO A 193 -50.77 -25.79 -16.35
N GLY A 194 -49.70 -25.64 -17.17
CA GLY A 194 -49.64 -24.46 -18.06
C GLY A 194 -48.40 -23.55 -18.16
N GLN A 195 -47.26 -24.06 -18.64
CA GLN A 195 -46.30 -23.34 -19.54
C GLN A 195 -45.58 -22.03 -19.04
N PRO A 196 -44.58 -21.46 -19.77
CA PRO A 196 -43.28 -22.09 -20.03
C PRO A 196 -42.06 -21.13 -19.82
N ALA A 197 -40.87 -21.56 -20.24
CA ALA A 197 -39.58 -20.89 -20.00
C ALA A 197 -39.34 -19.54 -20.72
N GLY A 198 -38.42 -18.74 -20.18
CA GLY A 198 -37.88 -17.53 -20.81
C GLY A 198 -36.47 -17.19 -20.30
N GLN A 199 -35.44 -17.61 -21.05
CA GLN A 199 -34.02 -17.33 -20.77
C GLN A 199 -33.57 -16.12 -21.62
N PRO A 200 -33.00 -15.04 -21.05
CA PRO A 200 -32.58 -13.88 -21.86
C PRO A 200 -31.21 -14.09 -22.51
N THR A 201 -31.17 -14.23 -23.82
CA THR A 201 -29.98 -13.97 -24.66
C THR A 201 -29.88 -12.48 -25.00
N PRO A 202 -28.67 -11.90 -25.06
CA PRO A 202 -28.48 -10.51 -25.49
C PRO A 202 -28.52 -10.37 -27.03
N PRO A 203 -29.06 -9.27 -27.58
CA PRO A 203 -28.99 -8.97 -29.01
C PRO A 203 -27.61 -8.41 -29.38
N GLY A 204 -27.10 -8.82 -30.54
CA GLY A 204 -25.90 -8.23 -31.16
C GLY A 204 -26.23 -7.36 -32.38
N GLY A 205 -25.24 -6.56 -32.81
CA GLY A 205 -25.16 -6.05 -34.19
C GLY A 205 -25.35 -4.55 -34.39
N ALA A 206 -24.26 -3.77 -34.30
CA ALA A 206 -24.09 -2.52 -35.05
C ALA A 206 -22.60 -2.10 -35.15
N VAL A 207 -21.96 -2.47 -36.27
CA VAL A 207 -20.71 -1.90 -36.81
C VAL A 207 -20.90 -1.98 -38.34
N ARG A 208 -20.44 -1.05 -39.21
CA ARG A 208 -19.51 0.09 -39.15
C ARG A 208 -19.84 0.99 -40.37
N PRO A 209 -19.21 2.16 -40.60
CA PRO A 209 -18.09 2.16 -41.56
C PRO A 209 -17.00 3.22 -41.27
N GLY A 210 -15.79 3.01 -41.82
CA GLY A 210 -14.72 4.01 -41.78
C GLY A 210 -13.30 3.44 -41.67
N GLN A 211 -12.80 2.82 -42.73
CA GLN A 211 -11.36 2.57 -42.93
C GLN A 211 -11.08 2.28 -44.42
N PRO A 212 -10.02 2.85 -45.02
CA PRO A 212 -9.66 2.62 -46.43
C PRO A 212 -8.88 1.30 -46.62
N VAL A 213 -8.88 0.82 -47.87
CA VAL A 213 -8.35 -0.48 -48.31
C VAL A 213 -6.84 -0.44 -48.68
N PRO A 214 -6.12 -1.58 -48.59
CA PRO A 214 -4.84 -1.78 -49.26
C PRO A 214 -5.01 -2.36 -50.68
N ALA A 215 -4.03 -2.13 -51.56
CA ALA A 215 -4.00 -2.62 -52.95
C ALA A 215 -3.21 -3.94 -53.11
N HIS A 216 -3.38 -4.60 -54.27
CA HIS A 216 -3.04 -6.01 -54.52
C HIS A 216 -1.69 -6.28 -55.23
N ALA A 217 -1.39 -7.60 -55.34
CA ALA A 217 -0.42 -8.31 -56.19
C ALA A 217 1.04 -8.40 -55.68
N GLY A 218 1.74 -9.55 -55.74
CA GLY A 218 1.32 -10.93 -56.05
C GLY A 218 2.38 -11.74 -56.81
N GLN A 219 2.75 -12.93 -56.33
CA GLN A 219 3.36 -14.03 -57.13
C GLN A 219 3.44 -15.36 -56.32
N PRO A 220 3.43 -16.55 -56.96
CA PRO A 220 3.46 -17.85 -56.30
C PRO A 220 4.85 -18.51 -56.27
N THR A 221 5.09 -19.39 -55.30
CA THR A 221 6.29 -20.25 -55.21
C THR A 221 5.94 -21.75 -55.38
N PRO A 222 6.81 -22.56 -56.03
CA PRO A 222 6.62 -23.99 -56.20
C PRO A 222 7.23 -24.83 -55.05
N PRO A 223 6.82 -26.11 -54.87
CA PRO A 223 7.40 -27.02 -53.87
C PRO A 223 8.49 -27.94 -54.45
N GLY A 224 9.48 -28.31 -53.64
CA GLY A 224 10.34 -29.47 -53.92
C GLY A 224 11.69 -29.51 -53.18
N GLY A 225 12.04 -30.67 -52.62
CA GLY A 225 13.44 -31.07 -52.36
C GLY A 225 13.91 -31.03 -50.90
N SER A 226 13.86 -32.18 -50.22
CA SER A 226 14.81 -32.52 -49.14
C SER A 226 16.22 -32.76 -49.74
N PRO A 227 17.33 -32.61 -48.99
CA PRO A 227 17.74 -33.68 -48.05
C PRO A 227 18.50 -33.27 -46.77
N GLN A 228 18.42 -34.13 -45.75
CA GLN A 228 19.44 -34.36 -44.71
C GLN A 228 20.18 -35.69 -45.06
N PRO A 229 21.27 -36.13 -44.39
CA PRO A 229 22.03 -35.49 -43.32
C PRO A 229 23.58 -35.53 -43.49
N GLY A 230 24.30 -34.84 -42.62
CA GLY A 230 25.75 -35.03 -42.39
C GLY A 230 26.05 -35.13 -40.90
N ALA A 231 26.67 -36.23 -40.46
CA ALA A 231 27.07 -36.47 -39.08
C ALA A 231 28.61 -36.56 -38.96
N GLN A 232 29.10 -36.83 -37.74
CA GLN A 232 30.51 -36.85 -37.28
C GLN A 232 31.01 -35.45 -36.85
N GLN A 233 31.73 -35.27 -35.74
CA GLN A 233 32.50 -36.24 -34.91
C GLN A 233 32.18 -36.14 -33.41
N ALA A 234 32.42 -37.25 -32.69
CA ALA A 234 32.44 -37.32 -31.24
C ALA A 234 33.89 -37.23 -30.71
N GLY A 235 34.10 -36.64 -29.53
CA GLY A 235 35.42 -36.44 -28.94
C GLY A 235 35.43 -36.34 -27.41
N GLN A 236 35.44 -37.51 -26.74
CA GLN A 236 35.92 -37.82 -25.38
C GLN A 236 35.39 -37.04 -24.13
N PRO A 237 34.97 -37.76 -23.07
CA PRO A 237 34.76 -37.22 -21.72
C PRO A 237 35.78 -37.78 -20.68
N THR A 238 36.29 -36.95 -19.76
CA THR A 238 36.88 -37.28 -18.42
C THR A 238 37.41 -35.99 -17.74
N PRO A 239 37.75 -35.97 -16.43
CA PRO A 239 37.04 -36.44 -15.24
C PRO A 239 36.85 -35.28 -14.20
N PRO A 240 36.23 -35.47 -13.02
CA PRO A 240 36.00 -34.37 -12.08
C PRO A 240 37.23 -34.04 -11.21
N GLY A 241 37.74 -32.81 -11.32
CA GLY A 241 38.71 -32.23 -10.39
C GLY A 241 38.01 -31.35 -9.36
N GLY A 242 38.14 -31.68 -8.07
CA GLY A 242 37.64 -30.83 -6.98
C GLY A 242 38.71 -29.83 -6.54
N GLU A 243 38.35 -28.55 -6.44
CA GLU A 243 39.16 -27.52 -5.77
C GLU A 243 38.46 -27.00 -4.50
N PRO A 244 39.21 -26.64 -3.44
CA PRO A 244 38.63 -26.47 -2.11
C PRO A 244 38.03 -25.07 -1.90
N ARG A 245 36.92 -25.02 -1.17
CA ARG A 245 36.40 -23.78 -0.60
C ARG A 245 37.44 -23.19 0.39
N PRO A 246 37.81 -21.90 0.30
CA PRO A 246 38.44 -21.22 1.43
C PRO A 246 37.42 -21.14 2.58
N GLY A 247 37.76 -21.74 3.71
CA GLY A 247 36.87 -21.85 4.86
C GLY A 247 36.72 -20.55 5.67
N PHE A 248 35.57 -20.41 6.32
CA PHE A 248 35.36 -19.41 7.37
C PHE A 248 36.29 -19.69 8.56
N PRO A 249 37.06 -18.71 9.07
CA PRO A 249 37.62 -18.81 10.41
C PRO A 249 36.54 -18.52 11.46
N GLY A 250 36.18 -19.55 12.23
CA GLY A 250 35.40 -19.39 13.47
C GLY A 250 36.22 -18.73 14.59
N PRO A 251 35.58 -18.27 15.68
CA PRO A 251 36.21 -17.42 16.67
C PRO A 251 37.12 -18.21 17.62
N GLY A 252 38.35 -17.73 17.85
CA GLY A 252 39.29 -18.41 18.74
C GLY A 252 40.52 -17.58 19.14
N GLN A 253 40.47 -17.04 20.36
CA GLN A 253 41.61 -16.68 21.21
C GLN A 253 42.57 -15.58 20.75
N GLN A 254 42.39 -14.40 21.36
CA GLN A 254 43.39 -13.33 21.38
C GLN A 254 44.49 -13.70 22.38
N ALA A 255 45.76 -13.60 21.96
CA ALA A 255 46.93 -13.59 22.84
C ALA A 255 47.59 -12.19 22.79
N PRO A 256 48.16 -11.69 23.90
CA PRO A 256 48.45 -10.27 24.04
C PRO A 256 49.83 -9.87 23.50
N GLY A 257 49.93 -8.59 23.10
CA GLY A 257 51.21 -7.87 23.10
C GLY A 257 51.88 -7.68 21.73
N GLN A 258 51.40 -6.71 20.95
CA GLN A 258 52.28 -5.73 20.30
C GLN A 258 51.62 -4.35 20.36
N GLN A 259 52.21 -3.44 21.14
CA GLN A 259 51.73 -2.07 21.30
C GLN A 259 52.05 -1.27 20.03
N ARG A 260 51.03 -0.75 19.34
CA ARG A 260 51.21 0.28 18.30
C ARG A 260 51.28 1.65 18.99
N PRO A 261 52.19 2.56 18.57
CA PRO A 261 52.38 3.83 19.25
C PRO A 261 51.16 4.74 19.13
N ALA A 262 50.89 5.50 20.20
CA ALA A 262 49.80 6.47 20.26
C ALA A 262 50.03 7.62 19.27
N PHE A 263 48.99 7.97 18.51
CA PHE A 263 48.92 9.24 17.80
C PHE A 263 48.81 10.38 18.83
N GLN A 264 49.85 11.19 18.97
CA GLN A 264 49.79 12.44 19.72
C GLN A 264 49.20 13.53 18.81
N PRO A 265 48.19 14.30 19.25
CA PRO A 265 47.77 15.50 18.54
C PRO A 265 48.85 16.58 18.68
N GLY A 266 49.39 17.05 17.55
CA GLY A 266 50.37 18.13 17.53
C GLY A 266 49.78 19.48 17.96
N PRO A 267 50.61 20.41 18.49
CA PRO A 267 50.15 21.71 18.93
C PRO A 267 49.68 22.59 17.75
N GLN A 268 48.52 23.22 17.90
CA GLN A 268 47.98 24.16 16.92
C GLN A 268 48.83 25.43 16.89
N GLN A 269 49.30 25.85 15.70
CA GLN A 269 49.90 27.17 15.54
C GLN A 269 48.82 28.24 15.26
N PRO A 270 48.93 29.45 15.85
CA PRO A 270 47.97 30.53 15.62
C PRO A 270 48.22 31.20 14.27
N GLY A 271 47.41 30.85 13.27
CA GLY A 271 47.32 31.57 11.99
C GLY A 271 46.49 32.86 12.12
N THR A 272 46.99 33.95 11.54
CA THR A 272 46.38 35.30 11.59
C THR A 272 44.99 35.39 10.93
N PRO A 273 44.08 36.22 11.46
CA PRO A 273 42.77 36.47 10.84
C PRO A 273 42.88 37.43 9.65
N PRO A 274 42.09 37.26 8.57
CA PRO A 274 41.96 38.26 7.53
C PRO A 274 41.12 39.45 8.03
N SER A 275 41.68 40.65 7.96
CA SER A 275 40.95 41.90 8.25
C SER A 275 39.94 42.20 7.15
N GLY A 276 38.64 42.03 7.45
CA GLY A 276 37.52 42.56 6.67
C GLY A 276 36.60 43.35 7.60
N GLY A 277 36.56 44.68 7.45
CA GLY A 277 35.88 45.57 8.38
C GLY A 277 34.34 45.46 8.35
N PRO A 278 33.65 45.90 9.42
CA PRO A 278 32.20 45.78 9.53
C PRO A 278 31.47 46.76 8.60
N VAL A 279 30.47 46.26 7.88
CA VAL A 279 29.45 47.12 7.26
C VAL A 279 28.50 47.65 8.35
N PRO A 280 28.27 48.97 8.45
CA PRO A 280 27.48 49.54 9.52
C PRO A 280 25.98 49.29 9.35
N PHE A 281 25.36 48.73 10.38
CA PHE A 281 23.91 48.71 10.55
C PHE A 281 23.42 50.16 10.77
N GLN A 282 22.77 50.75 9.77
CA GLN A 282 22.24 52.11 9.88
C GLN A 282 20.74 52.07 10.22
N GLN A 283 20.43 52.14 11.51
CA GLN A 283 19.10 52.58 11.95
C GLN A 283 18.98 54.10 11.80
N PRO A 284 17.84 54.61 11.33
CA PRO A 284 17.32 55.91 11.75
C PRO A 284 16.05 55.70 12.58
N GLY A 285 16.15 55.80 13.90
CA GLY A 285 14.99 56.03 14.76
C GLY A 285 14.64 57.52 14.77
N GLY A 286 13.36 57.91 14.96
CA GLY A 286 13.09 59.36 15.02
C GLY A 286 11.66 59.93 15.04
N ALA A 287 10.58 59.14 15.05
CA ALA A 287 9.22 59.63 15.39
C ALA A 287 8.66 60.79 14.50
N PRO A 288 7.55 61.47 14.86
CA PRO A 288 6.25 61.11 14.27
C PRO A 288 5.52 62.26 13.56
N ASN A 289 4.70 61.97 12.53
CA ASN A 289 3.62 62.90 12.15
C ASN A 289 2.49 62.29 11.31
N GLN A 290 1.26 62.47 11.83
CA GLN A 290 -0.06 62.60 11.17
C GLN A 290 -0.59 61.52 10.18
N PRO A 291 -1.88 61.12 10.31
CA PRO A 291 -2.57 60.32 9.30
C PRO A 291 -3.00 61.18 8.09
N SER A 292 -2.80 60.67 6.87
CA SER A 292 -3.33 61.29 5.64
C SER A 292 -4.63 60.63 5.21
N THR A 293 -5.73 61.36 5.38
CA THR A 293 -7.09 60.98 4.99
C THR A 293 -7.23 60.91 3.45
N PRO A 294 -7.89 59.88 2.87
CA PRO A 294 -8.38 59.96 1.49
C PRO A 294 -9.65 60.85 1.39
N PRO A 295 -9.89 61.55 0.27
CA PRO A 295 -10.90 62.60 0.19
C PRO A 295 -12.34 62.11 0.00
N GLY A 296 -13.24 62.63 0.82
CA GLY A 296 -14.61 63.08 0.48
C GLY A 296 -15.49 62.23 -0.43
N GLY A 297 -16.31 61.37 0.17
CA GLY A 297 -17.65 61.06 -0.36
C GLY A 297 -18.68 62.11 0.12
N PRO A 298 -19.65 62.55 -0.71
CA PRO A 298 -20.65 63.54 -0.32
C PRO A 298 -21.71 62.99 0.67
N PRO A 299 -22.42 63.87 1.41
CA PRO A 299 -23.08 63.50 2.68
C PRO A 299 -24.52 62.96 2.55
N SER A 300 -24.88 62.07 3.48
CA SER A 300 -26.27 61.68 3.76
C SER A 300 -26.89 62.56 4.86
N GLN A 301 -27.98 63.28 4.55
CA GLN A 301 -28.97 63.82 5.51
C GLN A 301 -30.28 64.16 4.76
N PRO A 302 -31.44 64.25 5.45
CA PRO A 302 -31.87 63.50 6.63
C PRO A 302 -33.26 62.85 6.43
N ALA A 303 -33.80 62.25 7.48
CA ALA A 303 -35.13 61.65 7.49
C ALA A 303 -36.29 62.67 7.42
N TRP A 304 -37.40 62.21 6.84
CA TRP A 304 -38.79 62.58 7.15
C TRP A 304 -39.62 61.29 7.19
#